data_AF-A0A955CHM2-F1
#
_entry.id   AF-A0A955CHM2-F1
#
_cell.length_a   1.000
_cell.length_b   1.000
_cell.length_c   1.000
_cell.angle_alpha   90.00
_cell.angle_beta   90.00
_cell.angle_gamma   90.00
#
_symmetry.space_group_name_H-M   'P 1'
#
loop_
_entity.id
_entity.type
_entity.pdbx_description
1 polymer ?
#
loop_
_entity_poly.entity_id
_entity_poly.type
_entity_poly.pdbx_seq_one_letter_code
_entity_poly.pdbx_strand_id
1 'polypeptide(L)'
;SNVAGRTFGVSVTQEGALVETEQEIALSEAPAIVRAVTAKRFDSDIKLFCERKQLVVYEIEGLRDGKAVSLLVTPTGTVLSHDGDVMGDDDDDDDDDDDDDDDDDDDDDD
;
A
#
# COMPACT_ATOMS: atom_id res chain seq x y z
N SER A 1 -7.65 -21.83 16.76
CA SER A 1 -8.27 -23.17 16.81
C SER A 1 -7.71 -24.05 15.70
N ASN A 2 -7.73 -25.38 15.85
CA ASN A 2 -7.39 -26.28 14.75
C ASN A 2 -8.68 -26.61 13.97
N VAL A 3 -8.75 -26.25 12.69
CA VAL A 3 -9.88 -26.58 11.81
C VAL A 3 -9.32 -27.31 10.61
N ALA A 4 -9.76 -28.55 10.39
CA ALA A 4 -9.28 -29.41 9.29
C ALA A 4 -7.74 -29.58 9.26
N GLY A 5 -7.09 -29.63 10.42
CA GLY A 5 -5.63 -29.79 10.51
C GLY A 5 -4.84 -28.49 10.37
N ARG A 6 -5.50 -27.34 10.19
CA ARG A 6 -4.86 -26.03 10.05
C ARG A 6 -5.00 -25.21 11.32
N THR A 7 -3.95 -24.46 11.66
CA THR A 7 -3.94 -23.54 12.78
C THR A 7 -4.51 -22.19 12.36
N PHE A 8 -5.51 -21.71 13.11
CA PHE A 8 -6.08 -20.37 12.95
C PHE A 8 -5.86 -19.55 14.23
N GLY A 9 -5.36 -18.32 14.06
CA GLY A 9 -5.26 -17.28 15.07
C GLY A 9 -6.33 -16.21 14.83
N VAL A 10 -6.91 -15.70 15.91
CA VAL A 10 -7.82 -14.55 15.86
C VAL A 10 -7.45 -13.64 17.02
N SER A 11 -7.13 -12.39 16.69
CA SER A 11 -6.84 -11.34 17.66
C SER A 11 -8.04 -10.41 17.75
N VAL A 12 -8.48 -10.10 18.97
CA VAL A 12 -9.59 -9.19 19.24
C VAL A 12 -9.20 -8.16 20.31
N THR A 13 -9.85 -7.00 20.30
CA THR A 13 -9.74 -6.03 21.39
C THR A 13 -10.42 -6.55 22.66
N GLN A 14 -10.24 -5.83 23.78
CA GLN A 14 -10.94 -6.16 25.04
C GLN A 14 -12.47 -6.11 24.88
N GLU A 15 -12.96 -5.25 23.99
CA GLU A 15 -14.38 -5.07 23.64
C GLU A 15 -14.87 -6.12 22.62
N GLY A 16 -13.98 -6.99 22.13
CA GLY A 16 -14.30 -8.06 21.20
C GLY A 16 -14.28 -7.66 19.71
N ALA A 17 -13.75 -6.48 19.37
CA ALA A 17 -13.59 -6.09 17.96
C ALA A 17 -12.48 -6.91 17.30
N LEU A 18 -12.70 -7.40 16.08
CA LEU A 18 -11.68 -8.15 15.32
C LEU A 18 -10.51 -7.23 14.95
N VAL A 19 -9.29 -7.65 15.29
CA VAL A 19 -8.03 -6.96 14.94
C VAL A 19 -7.38 -7.63 13.74
N GLU A 20 -7.19 -8.94 13.83
CA GLU A 20 -6.43 -9.71 12.85
C GLU A 20 -6.91 -11.16 12.84
N THR A 21 -6.86 -11.79 11.67
CA THR A 21 -6.91 -13.24 11.55
C THR A 21 -5.61 -13.76 10.94
N GLU A 22 -5.10 -14.85 11.49
CA GLU A 22 -3.92 -15.54 11.02
C GLU A 22 -4.28 -16.97 10.65
N GLN A 23 -3.67 -17.48 9.58
CA GLN A 23 -3.80 -18.87 9.19
C GLN A 23 -2.45 -19.43 8.78
N GLU A 24 -2.04 -20.52 9.42
CA GLU A 24 -0.91 -21.32 8.97
C GLU A 24 -1.28 -22.03 7.65
N ILE A 25 -0.44 -21.85 6.63
CA ILE A 25 -0.62 -22.44 5.31
C ILE A 25 0.68 -23.11 4.83
N ALA A 26 0.56 -24.10 3.95
CA ALA A 26 1.73 -24.60 3.25
C ALA A 26 2.28 -23.52 2.30
N LEU A 27 3.60 -23.40 2.16
CA LEU A 27 4.22 -22.43 1.23
C LEU A 27 3.73 -22.64 -0.22
N SER A 28 3.38 -23.87 -0.60
CA SER A 28 2.79 -24.18 -1.92
C SER A 28 1.43 -23.52 -2.15
N GLU A 29 0.69 -23.17 -1.09
CA GLU A 29 -0.60 -22.48 -1.15
C GLU A 29 -0.44 -20.95 -1.24
N ALA A 30 0.74 -20.41 -0.95
CA ALA A 30 1.01 -18.97 -1.07
C ALA A 30 0.99 -18.53 -2.55
N PRO A 31 0.70 -17.25 -2.86
CA PRO A 31 0.74 -16.71 -4.22
C PRO A 31 2.08 -16.98 -4.93
N ALA A 32 2.04 -17.15 -6.26
CA ALA A 32 3.24 -17.50 -7.03
C ALA A 32 4.41 -16.53 -6.82
N ILE A 33 4.11 -15.23 -6.74
CA ILE A 33 5.12 -14.20 -6.49
C ILE A 33 5.76 -14.34 -5.10
N VAL A 34 4.98 -14.68 -4.07
CA VAL A 34 5.48 -14.90 -2.71
C VAL A 34 6.45 -16.08 -2.73
N ARG A 35 6.06 -17.22 -3.33
CA ARG A 35 6.94 -18.39 -3.46
C ARG A 35 8.25 -18.08 -4.19
N ALA A 36 8.17 -17.30 -5.27
CA ALA A 36 9.34 -16.90 -6.04
C ALA A 36 10.30 -16.01 -5.24
N VAL A 37 9.77 -15.04 -4.47
CA VAL A 37 10.59 -14.20 -3.58
C VAL A 37 11.22 -15.04 -2.48
N THR A 38 10.46 -15.95 -1.86
CA THR A 38 10.97 -16.87 -0.84
C THR A 38 12.12 -17.73 -1.38
N ALA A 39 11.96 -18.35 -2.55
CA ALA A 39 13.00 -19.20 -3.16
C ALA A 39 14.28 -18.44 -3.53
N LYS A 40 14.18 -17.13 -3.79
CA LYS A 40 15.37 -16.27 -4.03
C LYS A 40 16.09 -15.87 -2.75
N ARG A 41 15.40 -15.89 -1.60
CA ARG A 41 15.88 -15.29 -0.35
C ARG A 41 16.33 -16.33 0.68
N PHE A 42 15.82 -17.54 0.60
CA PHE A 42 16.09 -18.63 1.54
C PHE A 42 16.62 -19.86 0.82
N ASP A 43 17.62 -20.51 1.41
CA ASP A 43 18.16 -21.78 0.94
C ASP A 43 17.16 -22.92 1.11
N SER A 44 17.29 -23.96 0.28
CA SER A 44 16.33 -25.07 0.22
C SER A 44 16.34 -26.00 1.43
N ASP A 45 17.36 -25.93 2.28
CA ASP A 45 17.52 -26.73 3.50
C ASP A 45 16.90 -26.05 4.74
N ILE A 46 16.41 -24.82 4.61
CA ILE A 46 15.74 -24.09 5.69
C ILE A 46 14.29 -24.55 5.83
N LYS A 47 13.89 -24.88 7.07
CA LYS A 47 12.49 -25.11 7.40
C LYS A 47 11.75 -23.77 7.43
N LEU A 48 10.83 -23.59 6.49
CA LEU A 48 10.00 -22.39 6.38
C LEU A 48 8.61 -22.62 6.97
N PHE A 49 8.06 -21.57 7.57
CA PHE A 49 6.68 -21.49 8.02
C PHE A 49 6.02 -20.33 7.29
N CYS A 50 4.77 -20.51 6.84
CA CYS A 50 4.04 -19.50 6.11
C CYS A 50 2.70 -19.25 6.79
N GLU A 51 2.45 -17.99 7.10
CA GLU A 51 1.18 -17.51 7.63
C GLU A 51 0.55 -16.55 6.64
N ARG A 52 -0.74 -16.72 6.40
CA ARG A 52 -1.56 -15.70 5.77
C ARG A 52 -2.22 -14.88 6.87
N LYS A 53 -1.98 -13.56 6.84
CA LYS A 53 -2.56 -12.60 7.78
C LYS A 53 -3.58 -11.71 7.07
N GLN A 54 -4.66 -11.36 7.77
CA GLN A 54 -5.63 -10.35 7.34
C GLN A 54 -5.85 -9.38 8.50
N LEU A 55 -5.61 -8.10 8.27
CA LEU A 55 -5.75 -7.05 9.26
C LEU A 55 -7.04 -6.25 9.00
N VAL A 56 -7.71 -5.83 10.07
CA VAL A 56 -8.80 -4.86 9.99
C VAL A 56 -8.21 -3.46 10.16
N VAL A 57 -8.49 -2.59 9.20
CA VAL A 57 -8.15 -1.17 9.24
C VAL A 57 -9.40 -0.38 8.88
N TYR A 58 -9.66 0.71 9.58
CA TYR A 58 -10.73 1.65 9.28
C TYR A 58 -10.14 2.88 8.61
N GLU A 59 -10.76 3.29 7.52
CA GLU A 59 -10.51 4.58 6.89
C GLU A 59 -11.61 5.55 7.33
N ILE A 60 -11.19 6.72 7.80
CA ILE A 60 -12.09 7.82 8.15
C ILE A 60 -11.75 8.98 7.23
N GLU A 61 -12.70 9.35 6.38
CA GLU A 61 -12.59 10.50 5.49
C GLU A 61 -13.46 11.67 6.00
N GLY A 62 -13.00 12.88 5.75
CA GLY A 62 -13.73 14.11 6.07
C GLY A 62 -13.27 15.28 5.22
N LEU A 63 -13.91 16.43 5.44
CA LEU A 63 -13.52 17.69 4.83
C LEU A 63 -13.05 18.67 5.91
N ARG A 64 -11.91 19.32 5.68
CA ARG A 64 -11.38 20.43 6.48
C ARG A 64 -11.06 21.59 5.56
N ASP A 65 -11.74 22.71 5.75
CA ASP A 65 -11.56 23.93 4.94
C ASP A 65 -11.70 23.68 3.42
N GLY A 66 -12.64 22.80 3.05
CA GLY A 66 -12.88 22.41 1.67
C GLY A 66 -11.91 21.36 1.11
N LYS A 67 -10.90 20.94 1.88
CA LYS A 67 -9.93 19.89 1.49
C LYS A 67 -10.31 18.54 2.09
N ALA A 68 -10.17 17.47 1.32
CA ALA A 68 -10.29 16.11 1.82
C ALA A 68 -9.19 15.83 2.85
N VAL A 69 -9.56 15.14 3.93
CA VAL A 69 -8.63 14.60 4.92
C VAL A 69 -9.02 13.15 5.22
N SER A 70 -8.03 12.29 5.35
CA SER A 70 -8.17 10.87 5.62
C SER A 70 -7.35 10.46 6.85
N LEU A 71 -7.77 9.36 7.46
CA LEU A 71 -7.10 8.75 8.60
C LEU A 71 -7.30 7.23 8.55
N LEU A 72 -6.21 6.48 8.55
CA LEU A 72 -6.23 5.03 8.69
C LEU A 72 -6.00 4.64 10.15
N VAL A 73 -6.95 3.94 10.77
CA VAL A 73 -6.91 3.55 12.18
C VAL A 73 -7.18 2.06 12.35
N THR A 74 -6.35 1.40 13.14
CA THR A 74 -6.59 0.01 13.57
C THR A 74 -7.66 -0.06 14.67
N PRO A 75 -8.31 -1.21 14.90
CA PRO A 75 -9.26 -1.40 16.00
C PRO A 75 -8.67 -1.13 17.40
N THR A 76 -7.34 -1.17 17.57
CA THR A 76 -6.66 -0.83 18.82
C THR A 76 -6.42 0.67 19.00
N GLY A 77 -6.88 1.50 18.06
CA GLY A 77 -6.68 2.95 18.05
C GLY A 77 -5.34 3.41 17.51
N THR A 78 -4.49 2.50 16.98
CA THR A 78 -3.23 2.87 16.34
C THR A 78 -3.53 3.51 14.98
N VAL A 79 -3.04 4.73 14.77
CA VAL A 79 -3.06 5.42 13.48
C VAL A 79 -1.94 4.88 12.60
N LEU A 80 -2.25 4.44 11.39
CA LEU A 80 -1.30 3.90 10.42
C LEU A 80 -0.86 4.93 9.38
N SER A 81 -1.73 5.89 9.05
CA SER A 81 -1.45 6.99 8.14
C SER A 81 -2.45 8.13 8.41
N HIS A 82 -2.02 9.36 8.18
CA HIS A 82 -2.84 10.57 8.19
C HIS A 82 -2.47 11.38 6.95
N ASP A 83 -3.43 12.06 6.33
CA ASP A 83 -3.11 12.93 5.21
C ASP A 83 -2.03 13.97 5.61
N GLY A 84 -0.97 13.92 4.81
CA GLY A 84 0.40 14.39 5.07
C GLY A 84 1.45 13.43 4.47
N ASP A 85 1.12 12.12 4.37
CA ASP A 85 2.03 11.06 3.89
C ASP A 85 1.60 10.33 2.60
N VAL A 86 0.56 10.81 1.89
CA VAL A 86 0.16 10.26 0.58
C VAL A 86 0.61 11.20 -0.54
N MET A 87 1.72 10.78 -1.17
CA MET A 87 1.95 10.74 -2.62
C MET A 87 1.43 11.93 -3.45
N GLY A 88 2.37 12.78 -3.86
CA GLY A 88 2.42 13.41 -5.19
C GLY A 88 1.14 14.06 -5.69
N ASP A 89 1.11 15.39 -5.63
CA ASP A 89 0.65 16.18 -6.78
C ASP A 89 1.36 15.62 -8.03
N ASP A 90 0.71 14.68 -8.73
CA ASP A 90 0.80 14.59 -10.19
C ASP A 90 -0.17 15.64 -10.75
N ASP A 91 0.02 16.90 -10.34
CA ASP A 91 -0.43 18.03 -11.15
C ASP A 91 0.61 18.13 -12.27
N ASP A 92 0.42 17.29 -13.29
CA ASP A 92 0.99 17.44 -14.64
C ASP A 92 0.46 18.78 -15.23
N ASP A 93 0.99 19.90 -14.73
CA ASP A 93 0.95 21.20 -15.42
C ASP A 93 2.11 21.22 -16.44
N ASP A 94 2.00 20.36 -17.46
CA ASP A 94 2.76 20.46 -18.71
C ASP A 94 1.87 21.19 -19.73
N ASP A 95 1.88 22.51 -19.69
CA ASP A 95 1.45 23.40 -20.80
C ASP A 95 2.35 24.67 -20.79
N ASP A 96 3.67 24.46 -20.71
CA ASP A 96 4.67 25.46 -21.13
C ASP A 96 4.91 25.28 -22.65
N ASP A 97 4.04 25.85 -23.46
CA ASP A 97 4.27 26.10 -24.90
C ASP A 97 4.09 27.61 -25.17
N ASP A 98 4.76 28.44 -24.35
CA ASP A 98 5.08 29.84 -24.68
C ASP A 98 6.38 29.84 -25.52
N ASP A 99 6.26 29.45 -26.80
CA ASP A 99 7.23 29.78 -27.85
C ASP A 99 7.00 31.27 -28.25
N ASP A 100 7.43 32.18 -27.38
CA ASP A 100 7.65 33.58 -27.69
C ASP A 100 9.09 33.77 -28.21
N ASP A 101 9.16 34.43 -29.38
CA ASP A 101 10.25 35.34 -29.81
C ASP A 101 11.62 34.69 -30.14
N ASP A 102 12.39 35.08 -31.15
CA ASP A 102 12.38 36.16 -32.13
C ASP A 102 13.63 35.92 -33.01
N ASP A 103 13.74 36.68 -34.10
CA ASP A 103 15.00 37.06 -34.77
C ASP A 103 15.77 36.00 -35.58
N ASP A 104 15.74 36.15 -36.92
CA ASP A 104 16.83 36.89 -37.55
C ASP A 104 16.56 37.19 -39.03
N ASP A 105 16.83 38.46 -39.34
CA ASP A 105 16.84 39.12 -40.64
C ASP A 105 17.68 38.40 -41.71
N ASP A 106 17.24 38.46 -42.97
CA ASP A 106 18.15 38.60 -44.13
C ASP A 106 17.36 39.18 -45.32
N ASP A 107 17.21 40.51 -45.29
CA ASP A 107 16.98 41.38 -46.46
C ASP A 107 18.33 41.66 -47.17
N ASP A 108 18.24 41.94 -48.49
CA ASP A 108 19.25 42.47 -49.43
C ASP A 108 20.32 41.49 -49.99
N ASP A 109 20.62 41.39 -51.30
CA ASP A 109 20.59 42.32 -52.43
C ASP A 109 20.45 41.56 -53.78
N ASP A 110 19.73 42.13 -54.76
CA ASP A 110 19.64 41.71 -56.18
C ASP A 110 20.13 42.85 -57.11
#